data_AF-A0A810NT60-F1
#
_entry.id   AF-A0A810NT60-F1
#
_cell.length_a   1.000
_cell.length_b   1.000
_cell.length_c   1.000
_cell.angle_alpha   90.00
_cell.angle_beta   90.00
_cell.angle_gamma   90.00
#
_symmetry.space_group_name_H-M   'P 1'
#
loop_
_entity.id
_entity.type
_entity.pdbx_description
1 polymer ?
#
loop_
_entity_poly.entity_id
_entity_poly.type
_entity_poly.pdbx_seq_one_letter_code
_entity_poly.pdbx_strand_id
1 'polypeptide(L)'
;MSATLIADLPRQAAPAGADPLQRALAQAPLGAYPLLEAAFAWQELRPSGWHRPGTAAVAQTSSVPAATRLASLLSTLTWANVVHTERDGLRVEVPASSYNRITRALTGAWRSRTRLLAATPAAADARQAALGLWRMALLTGGVEARPGRLTVRAGSHAAAQALVAAAARLGLEAVTEGPREGTQVVRVAGPQVHQLLSEATGVR
;
A
#
# COMPACT_ATOMS: atom_id res chain seq x y z
N MET A 1 -51.15 13.47 20.07
CA MET A 1 -50.22 12.52 20.72
C MET A 1 -50.11 11.30 19.82
N SER A 2 -49.13 11.29 18.92
CA SER A 2 -48.93 10.20 17.96
C SER A 2 -47.60 9.53 18.24
N ALA A 3 -47.66 8.27 18.67
CA ALA A 3 -46.50 7.46 19.03
C ALA A 3 -45.69 7.10 17.78
N THR A 4 -44.40 7.43 17.83
CA THR A 4 -43.39 7.08 16.85
C THR A 4 -43.17 5.57 16.84
N LEU A 5 -43.53 4.91 15.73
CA LEU A 5 -43.07 3.56 15.40
C LEU A 5 -41.55 3.60 15.21
N ILE A 6 -40.83 3.07 16.20
CA ILE A 6 -39.40 2.74 16.09
C ILE A 6 -39.34 1.55 15.12
N ALA A 7 -39.09 1.85 13.84
CA ALA A 7 -38.78 0.84 12.86
C ALA A 7 -37.45 0.19 13.25
N ASP A 8 -37.49 -1.12 13.43
CA ASP A 8 -36.34 -2.02 13.54
C ASP A 8 -35.30 -1.68 12.46
N LEU A 9 -34.23 -1.02 12.87
CA LEU A 9 -33.01 -0.96 12.08
C LEU A 9 -32.46 -2.38 12.01
N PRO A 10 -32.26 -2.96 10.80
CA PRO A 10 -31.57 -4.23 10.70
C PRO A 10 -30.19 -4.05 11.33
N ARG A 11 -29.86 -4.94 12.29
CA ARG A 11 -28.48 -5.14 12.77
C ARG A 11 -27.60 -5.29 11.54
N GLN A 12 -26.95 -4.19 11.14
CA GLN A 12 -25.88 -4.23 10.17
C GLN A 12 -24.85 -5.20 10.74
N ALA A 13 -24.69 -6.34 10.07
CA ALA A 13 -23.56 -7.22 10.32
C ALA A 13 -22.30 -6.35 10.24
N ALA A 14 -21.56 -6.28 11.34
CA ALA A 14 -20.30 -5.55 11.41
C ALA A 14 -19.47 -5.92 10.17
N PRO A 15 -18.90 -4.95 9.43
CA PRO A 15 -18.01 -5.29 8.32
C PRO A 15 -16.92 -6.19 8.87
N ALA A 16 -16.76 -7.37 8.27
CA ALA A 16 -15.80 -8.39 8.68
C ALA A 16 -14.49 -7.72 9.11
N GLY A 17 -14.16 -7.81 10.40
CA GLY A 17 -13.06 -7.08 10.98
C GLY A 17 -11.80 -7.32 10.17
N ALA A 18 -11.11 -6.24 9.77
CA ALA A 18 -9.91 -6.32 8.94
C ALA A 18 -9.00 -7.46 9.43
N ASP A 19 -8.56 -8.30 8.48
CA ASP A 19 -7.62 -9.40 8.70
C ASP A 19 -6.52 -8.94 9.68
N PRO A 20 -6.24 -9.68 10.77
CA PRO A 20 -5.19 -9.34 11.73
C PRO A 20 -3.86 -8.92 11.07
N LEU A 21 -3.51 -9.55 9.94
CA LEU A 21 -2.33 -9.18 9.15
C LEU A 21 -2.45 -7.76 8.60
N GLN A 22 -3.57 -7.40 7.99
CA GLN A 22 -3.79 -6.06 7.45
C GLN A 22 -3.78 -4.98 8.53
N ARG A 23 -4.35 -5.27 9.71
CA ARG A 23 -4.30 -4.35 10.85
C ARG A 23 -2.86 -4.13 11.31
N ALA A 24 -2.08 -5.21 11.46
CA ALA A 24 -0.68 -5.13 11.85
C ALA A 24 0.16 -4.35 10.82
N LEU A 25 -0.05 -4.60 9.52
CA LEU A 25 0.61 -3.86 8.44
C LEU A 25 0.23 -2.37 8.44
N ALA A 26 -1.03 -2.01 8.68
CA ALA A 26 -1.45 -0.62 8.76
C ALA A 26 -0.77 0.13 9.92
N GLN A 27 -0.57 -0.55 11.04
CA GLN A 27 0.01 0.01 12.27
C GLN A 27 1.54 -0.13 12.37
N ALA A 28 2.17 -0.89 11.46
CA ALA A 28 3.60 -1.10 11.46
C ALA A 28 4.36 0.25 11.44
N PRO A 29 5.49 0.36 12.15
CA PRO A 29 6.23 1.62 12.26
C PRO A 29 6.64 2.16 10.89
N LEU A 30 6.71 3.49 10.79
CA LEU A 30 7.26 4.14 9.60
C LEU A 30 8.76 3.85 9.57
N GLY A 31 9.21 3.09 8.57
CA GLY A 31 10.64 2.80 8.39
C GLY A 31 11.42 4.05 7.94
N ALA A 32 12.72 3.89 7.66
CA ALA A 32 13.58 4.99 7.21
C ALA A 32 13.21 5.58 5.83
N TYR A 33 12.31 4.94 5.08
CA TYR A 33 11.95 5.33 3.70
C TYR A 33 10.43 5.51 3.48
N PRO A 34 9.75 6.35 4.29
CA PRO A 34 8.29 6.49 4.21
C PRO A 34 7.83 7.04 2.85
N LEU A 35 8.64 7.88 2.20
CA LEU A 35 8.30 8.41 0.88
C LEU A 35 8.37 7.39 -0.24
N LEU A 36 9.23 6.37 -0.13
CA LEU A 36 9.25 5.28 -1.11
C LEU A 36 8.01 4.41 -0.96
N GLU A 37 7.66 4.12 0.28
CA GLU A 37 6.47 3.35 0.62
C GLU A 37 5.19 4.05 0.12
N ALA A 38 5.07 5.36 0.35
CA ALA A 38 3.99 6.17 -0.19
C ALA A 38 4.02 6.24 -1.74
N ALA A 39 5.21 6.32 -2.34
CA ALA A 39 5.35 6.37 -3.79
C ALA A 39 4.89 5.07 -4.45
N PHE A 40 5.16 3.91 -3.84
CA PHE A 40 4.63 2.63 -4.30
C PHE A 40 3.09 2.62 -4.22
N ALA A 41 2.51 3.01 -3.09
CA ALA A 41 1.06 3.11 -2.94
C ALA A 41 0.44 4.00 -4.03
N TRP A 42 1.07 5.15 -4.32
CA TRP A 42 0.62 6.09 -5.33
C TRP A 42 0.68 5.54 -6.75
N GLN A 43 1.68 4.71 -7.08
CA GLN A 43 1.73 4.03 -8.38
C GLN A 43 0.59 3.03 -8.53
N GLU A 44 0.27 2.29 -7.47
CA GLU A 44 -0.73 1.21 -7.50
C GLU A 44 -2.17 1.71 -7.38
N LEU A 45 -2.39 2.76 -6.59
CA LEU A 45 -3.71 3.27 -6.21
C LEU A 45 -4.04 4.60 -6.88
N ARG A 46 -3.37 4.94 -7.98
CA ARG A 46 -3.54 6.25 -8.61
C ARG A 46 -5.02 6.45 -9.01
N PRO A 47 -5.65 7.55 -8.58
CA PRO A 47 -7.05 7.78 -8.91
C PRO A 47 -7.19 8.01 -10.42
N SER A 48 -8.22 7.41 -11.01
CA SER A 48 -8.70 7.76 -12.34
C SER A 48 -9.77 8.85 -12.24
N GLY A 49 -9.77 9.81 -13.18
CA GLY A 49 -10.83 10.83 -13.28
C GLY A 49 -10.51 12.19 -12.62
N TRP A 50 -11.58 12.95 -12.37
CA TRP A 50 -11.54 14.39 -12.10
C TRP A 50 -11.24 14.74 -10.62
N HIS A 51 -10.56 15.87 -10.39
CA HIS A 51 -10.21 16.38 -9.05
C HIS A 51 -11.26 17.35 -8.51
N ARG A 52 -11.54 17.33 -7.20
CA ARG A 52 -12.48 18.29 -6.60
C ARG A 52 -11.82 19.67 -6.43
N PRO A 53 -12.61 20.76 -6.37
CA PRO A 53 -12.10 22.06 -5.93
C PRO A 53 -11.61 21.98 -4.48
N GLY A 54 -10.43 22.54 -4.18
CA GLY A 54 -9.87 22.64 -2.82
C GLY A 54 -9.04 21.44 -2.35
N THR A 55 -9.38 20.20 -2.75
CA THR A 55 -8.60 18.99 -2.44
C THR A 55 -8.30 18.17 -3.69
N ALA A 56 -7.14 17.53 -3.71
CA ALA A 56 -6.75 16.63 -4.78
C ALA A 56 -6.62 15.20 -4.25
N ALA A 57 -7.30 14.25 -4.89
CA ALA A 57 -7.09 12.84 -4.63
C ALA A 57 -5.69 12.42 -5.10
N VAL A 58 -4.92 11.81 -4.19
CA VAL A 58 -3.61 11.21 -4.47
C VAL A 58 -3.75 9.70 -4.66
N ALA A 59 -4.68 9.07 -3.95
CA ALA A 59 -4.96 7.63 -4.09
C ALA A 59 -6.45 7.32 -3.94
N GLN A 60 -6.87 6.19 -4.50
CA GLN A 60 -8.20 5.63 -4.36
C GLN A 60 -8.11 4.11 -4.13
N THR A 61 -8.83 3.60 -3.12
CA THR A 61 -8.79 2.18 -2.74
C THR A 61 -10.03 1.76 -1.96
N SER A 62 -10.40 0.49 -1.99
CA SER A 62 -11.38 -0.09 -1.06
C SER A 62 -10.78 -0.51 0.28
N SER A 63 -9.45 -0.53 0.40
CA SER A 63 -8.72 -1.00 1.59
C SER A 63 -8.55 0.13 2.61
N VAL A 64 -9.29 0.08 3.73
CA VAL A 64 -9.11 0.99 4.88
C VAL A 64 -7.68 0.96 5.41
N PRO A 65 -7.04 -0.22 5.60
CA PRO A 65 -5.64 -0.31 6.00
C PRO A 65 -4.67 0.45 5.08
N ALA A 66 -4.82 0.29 3.75
CA ALA A 66 -3.97 0.97 2.78
C ALA A 66 -4.17 2.49 2.79
N ALA A 67 -5.43 2.94 2.79
CA ALA A 67 -5.77 4.36 2.81
C ALA A 67 -5.22 5.05 4.07
N THR A 68 -5.42 4.41 5.24
CA THR A 68 -4.94 4.94 6.52
C THR A 68 -3.42 5.02 6.56
N ARG A 69 -2.73 3.96 6.13
CA ARG A 69 -1.27 3.95 6.12
C ARG A 69 -0.70 5.00 5.16
N LEU A 70 -1.28 5.13 3.96
CA LEU A 70 -0.86 6.15 3.01
C LEU A 70 -1.11 7.58 3.55
N ALA A 71 -2.25 7.83 4.19
CA ALA A 71 -2.52 9.12 4.82
C ALA A 71 -1.48 9.43 5.92
N SER A 72 -1.13 8.46 6.77
CA SER A 72 -0.08 8.61 7.78
C SER A 72 1.29 8.90 7.17
N LEU A 73 1.66 8.21 6.07
CA LEU A 73 2.92 8.46 5.37
C LEU A 73 2.96 9.86 4.76
N LEU A 74 1.88 10.30 4.12
CA LEU A 74 1.78 11.64 3.53
C LEU A 74 1.70 12.76 4.58
N SER A 75 1.17 12.46 5.76
CA SER A 75 1.11 13.37 6.92
C SER A 75 2.48 13.82 7.41
N THR A 76 3.55 13.11 7.04
CA THR A 76 4.94 13.56 7.27
C THR A 76 5.37 14.72 6.38
N LEU A 77 4.64 15.00 5.30
CA LEU A 77 4.92 16.07 4.34
C LEU A 77 3.88 17.18 4.32
N THR A 78 2.60 16.81 4.46
CA THR A 78 1.47 17.74 4.40
C THR A 78 0.25 17.12 5.06
N TRP A 79 -0.76 17.92 5.34
CA TRP A 79 -2.06 17.40 5.77
C TRP A 79 -2.64 16.43 4.72
N ALA A 80 -3.03 15.23 5.14
CA ALA A 80 -3.65 14.22 4.29
C ALA A 80 -4.88 13.61 5.00
N ASN A 81 -6.00 13.49 4.28
CA ASN A 81 -7.26 12.97 4.80
C ASN A 81 -7.68 11.69 4.07
N VAL A 82 -8.37 10.80 4.78
CA VAL A 82 -9.11 9.70 4.16
C VAL A 82 -10.59 10.08 4.09
N VAL A 83 -11.17 10.06 2.89
CA VAL A 83 -12.57 10.43 2.64
C VAL A 83 -13.29 9.22 2.06
N HIS A 84 -14.49 8.93 2.57
CA HIS A 84 -15.36 7.90 1.99
C HIS A 84 -16.14 8.47 0.81
N THR A 85 -16.25 7.69 -0.27
CA THR A 85 -16.93 8.05 -1.50
C THR A 85 -17.85 6.92 -1.93
N GLU A 86 -19.13 7.25 -2.16
CA GLU A 86 -20.18 6.26 -2.41
C GLU A 86 -19.92 5.35 -3.62
N ARG A 87 -19.26 5.88 -4.67
CA ARG A 87 -18.99 5.14 -5.91
C ARG A 87 -17.62 4.46 -5.93
N ASP A 88 -16.69 4.97 -5.16
CA ASP A 88 -15.26 4.90 -5.45
C ASP A 88 -14.46 4.29 -4.28
N GLY A 89 -15.13 3.98 -3.16
CA GLY A 89 -14.52 3.46 -1.95
C GLY A 89 -13.92 4.58 -1.11
N LEU A 90 -12.62 4.49 -0.81
CA LEU A 90 -11.89 5.45 0.00
C LEU A 90 -10.93 6.24 -0.88
N ARG A 91 -10.84 7.54 -0.63
CA ARG A 91 -9.87 8.44 -1.26
C ARG A 91 -8.92 9.01 -0.24
N VAL A 92 -7.64 9.04 -0.58
CA VAL A 92 -6.63 9.79 0.18
C VAL A 92 -6.45 11.13 -0.51
N GLU A 93 -6.85 12.19 0.17
CA GLU A 93 -6.86 13.56 -0.35
C GLU A 93 -5.83 14.45 0.36
N VAL A 94 -5.28 15.38 -0.39
CA VAL A 94 -4.33 16.41 0.09
C VAL A 94 -4.84 17.79 -0.34
N PRO A 95 -4.39 18.88 0.32
CA PRO A 95 -4.67 20.23 -0.15
C PRO A 95 -4.25 20.41 -1.61
N ALA A 96 -5.11 20.99 -2.44
CA ALA A 96 -4.83 21.16 -3.87
C ALA A 96 -3.52 21.93 -4.13
N SER A 97 -3.19 22.91 -3.28
CA SER A 97 -1.93 23.67 -3.32
C SER A 97 -0.68 22.81 -3.11
N SER A 98 -0.81 21.67 -2.40
CA SER A 98 0.30 20.74 -2.13
C SER A 98 0.43 19.64 -3.18
N TYR A 99 -0.59 19.40 -4.00
CA TYR A 99 -0.66 18.25 -4.91
C TYR A 99 0.57 18.14 -5.83
N ASN A 100 0.93 19.23 -6.53
CA ASN A 100 2.08 19.22 -7.46
C ASN A 100 3.42 18.97 -6.74
N ARG A 101 3.57 19.47 -5.50
CA ARG A 101 4.78 19.22 -4.70
C ARG A 101 4.87 17.75 -4.30
N ILE A 102 3.75 17.16 -3.86
CA ILE A 102 3.68 15.77 -3.45
C ILE A 102 3.92 14.85 -4.64
N THR A 103 3.23 15.05 -5.76
CA THR A 103 3.42 14.19 -6.94
C THR A 103 4.86 14.24 -7.46
N ARG A 104 5.52 15.40 -7.43
CA ARG A 104 6.97 15.50 -7.72
C ARG A 104 7.81 14.74 -6.69
N ALA A 105 7.53 14.88 -5.41
CA ALA A 105 8.25 14.17 -4.35
C ALA A 105 8.10 12.64 -4.49
N LEU A 106 6.89 12.15 -4.74
CA LEU A 106 6.59 10.73 -4.96
C LEU A 106 7.26 10.21 -6.23
N THR A 107 7.20 10.97 -7.33
CA THR A 107 7.90 10.62 -8.59
C THR A 107 9.42 10.56 -8.39
N GLY A 108 9.98 11.53 -7.67
CA GLY A 108 11.40 11.57 -7.35
C GLY A 108 11.83 10.42 -6.44
N ALA A 109 11.02 10.10 -5.43
CA ALA A 109 11.24 8.97 -4.53
C ALA A 109 11.20 7.64 -5.28
N TRP A 110 10.21 7.44 -6.16
CA TRP A 110 10.09 6.26 -7.02
C TRP A 110 11.34 6.08 -7.88
N ARG A 111 11.70 7.08 -8.69
CA ARG A 111 12.85 7.00 -9.63
C ARG A 111 14.21 6.86 -8.94
N SER A 112 14.40 7.51 -7.80
CA SER A 112 15.71 7.52 -7.13
C SER A 112 15.94 6.25 -6.34
N ARG A 113 14.89 5.65 -5.77
CA ARG A 113 15.04 4.52 -4.86
C ARG A 113 14.78 3.17 -5.53
N THR A 114 14.12 3.12 -6.69
CA THR A 114 14.24 1.94 -7.57
C THR A 114 15.68 1.71 -8.01
N ARG A 115 16.45 2.79 -8.24
CA ARG A 115 17.90 2.69 -8.46
C ARG A 115 18.66 2.18 -7.23
N LEU A 116 18.27 2.59 -6.02
CA LEU A 116 18.84 2.07 -4.78
C LEU A 116 18.59 0.57 -4.63
N LEU A 117 17.40 0.10 -4.97
CA LEU A 117 17.07 -1.34 -4.97
C LEU A 117 17.78 -2.12 -6.09
N ALA A 118 18.32 -1.44 -7.10
CA ALA A 118 19.18 -2.03 -8.12
C ALA A 118 20.68 -1.99 -7.78
N ALA A 119 21.11 -1.12 -6.84
CA ALA A 119 22.51 -0.93 -6.45
C ALA A 119 23.07 -2.09 -5.59
N THR A 120 24.38 -2.16 -5.33
CA THR A 120 25.06 -3.30 -4.67
C THR A 120 24.50 -3.64 -3.26
N PRO A 121 24.57 -4.91 -2.77
CA PRO A 121 23.78 -5.42 -1.62
C PRO A 121 24.10 -4.88 -0.22
N ALA A 122 25.18 -4.12 -0.04
CA ALA A 122 25.76 -3.90 1.28
C ALA A 122 25.09 -2.81 2.16
N ALA A 123 24.04 -2.13 1.69
CA ALA A 123 23.44 -1.04 2.45
C ALA A 123 22.25 -1.53 3.30
N ALA A 124 22.35 -1.45 4.63
CA ALA A 124 21.23 -1.71 5.56
C ALA A 124 19.96 -0.90 5.18
N ASP A 125 20.19 0.28 4.62
CA ASP A 125 19.24 1.17 3.96
C ASP A 125 18.36 0.47 2.90
N ALA A 126 18.95 -0.40 2.08
CA ALA A 126 18.24 -1.13 1.02
C ALA A 126 17.25 -2.15 1.59
N ARG A 127 17.56 -2.76 2.74
CA ARG A 127 16.64 -3.66 3.44
C ARG A 127 15.40 -2.92 3.93
N GLN A 128 15.57 -1.77 4.58
CA GLN A 128 14.44 -0.97 5.07
C GLN A 128 13.57 -0.44 3.93
N ALA A 129 14.19 -0.02 2.82
CA ALA A 129 13.48 0.36 1.61
C ALA A 129 12.66 -0.81 1.03
N ALA A 130 13.24 -2.00 0.97
CA ALA A 130 12.57 -3.21 0.49
C ALA A 130 11.38 -3.62 1.38
N LEU A 131 11.53 -3.56 2.70
CA LEU A 131 10.43 -3.82 3.64
C LEU A 131 9.28 -2.83 3.49
N GLY A 132 9.58 -1.55 3.26
CA GLY A 132 8.56 -0.53 2.98
C GLY A 132 7.72 -0.88 1.74
N LEU A 133 8.37 -1.31 0.65
CA LEU A 133 7.66 -1.75 -0.56
C LEU A 133 6.76 -2.95 -0.30
N TRP A 134 7.28 -3.98 0.38
CA TRP A 134 6.50 -5.18 0.69
C TRP A 134 5.33 -4.90 1.63
N ARG A 135 5.50 -4.04 2.64
CA ARG A 135 4.39 -3.59 3.51
C ARG A 135 3.25 -3.00 2.71
N MET A 136 3.57 -2.05 1.85
CA MET A 136 2.54 -1.37 1.07
C MET A 136 1.92 -2.31 0.04
N ALA A 137 2.72 -3.15 -0.63
CA ALA A 137 2.21 -4.13 -1.58
C ALA A 137 1.25 -5.15 -0.95
N LEU A 138 1.51 -5.55 0.30
CA LEU A 138 0.59 -6.41 1.05
C LEU A 138 -0.73 -5.71 1.41
N LEU A 139 -0.77 -4.38 1.40
CA LEU A 139 -1.96 -3.59 1.70
C LEU A 139 -2.72 -3.15 0.46
N THR A 140 -2.02 -2.88 -0.65
CA THR A 140 -2.59 -2.36 -1.90
C THR A 140 -2.83 -3.44 -2.95
N GLY A 141 -2.02 -4.49 -2.95
CA GLY A 141 -2.13 -5.61 -3.87
C GLY A 141 -3.16 -6.63 -3.38
N GLY A 142 -3.83 -7.32 -4.30
CA GLY A 142 -4.55 -8.54 -3.96
C GLY A 142 -3.55 -9.57 -3.44
N VAL A 143 -3.64 -9.90 -2.15
CA VAL A 143 -2.74 -10.86 -1.48
C VAL A 143 -3.40 -12.22 -1.35
N GLU A 144 -2.66 -13.26 -1.71
CA GLU A 144 -2.99 -14.63 -1.37
C GLU A 144 -1.81 -15.25 -0.61
N ALA A 145 -2.01 -15.54 0.68
CA ALA A 145 -1.02 -16.18 1.53
C ALA A 145 -1.38 -17.66 1.75
N ARG A 146 -0.42 -18.55 1.50
CA ARG A 146 -0.48 -19.98 1.80
C ARG A 146 0.78 -20.38 2.59
N PRO A 147 0.79 -21.51 3.31
CA PRO A 147 1.99 -21.97 4.00
C PRO A 147 3.20 -22.02 3.04
N GLY A 148 4.25 -21.25 3.36
CA GLY A 148 5.47 -21.14 2.56
C GLY A 148 5.33 -20.47 1.20
N ARG A 149 4.21 -19.80 0.91
CA ARG A 149 3.98 -19.09 -0.36
C ARG A 149 3.18 -17.81 -0.17
N LEU A 150 3.66 -16.73 -0.75
CA LEU A 150 2.98 -15.45 -0.79
C LEU A 150 2.84 -15.00 -2.25
N THR A 151 1.61 -14.66 -2.63
CA THR A 151 1.31 -14.11 -3.96
C THR A 151 0.76 -12.69 -3.78
N VAL A 152 1.30 -11.73 -4.52
CA VAL A 152 0.85 -10.33 -4.48
C VAL A 152 0.62 -9.85 -5.91
N ARG A 153 -0.54 -9.25 -6.15
CA ARG A 153 -0.84 -8.56 -7.42
C ARG A 153 -0.19 -7.17 -7.44
N ALA A 154 0.42 -6.85 -8.57
CA ALA A 154 0.93 -5.52 -8.89
C ALA A 154 0.19 -4.96 -10.11
N GLY A 155 -0.23 -3.69 -10.02
CA GLY A 155 -0.98 -2.97 -11.04
C GLY A 155 -0.14 -2.57 -12.26
N SER A 156 1.20 -2.71 -12.19
CA SER A 156 2.08 -2.44 -13.32
C SER A 156 3.31 -3.35 -13.34
N HIS A 157 3.92 -3.48 -14.52
CA HIS A 157 5.19 -4.19 -14.68
C HIS A 157 6.33 -3.56 -13.86
N ALA A 158 6.38 -2.23 -13.78
CA ALA A 158 7.38 -1.53 -12.99
C ALA A 158 7.23 -1.81 -11.49
N ALA A 159 6.00 -1.86 -10.96
CA ALA A 159 5.74 -2.23 -9.58
C ALA A 159 6.13 -3.69 -9.30
N ALA A 160 5.82 -4.61 -10.23
CA ALA A 160 6.20 -6.01 -10.12
C ALA A 160 7.73 -6.20 -10.08
N GLN A 161 8.46 -5.54 -10.98
CA GLN A 161 9.93 -5.54 -10.99
C GLN A 161 10.51 -4.96 -9.69
N ALA A 162 9.93 -3.87 -9.17
CA ALA A 162 10.36 -3.29 -7.90
C ALA A 162 10.18 -4.26 -6.73
N LEU A 163 9.09 -5.04 -6.71
CA LEU A 163 8.86 -6.06 -5.69
C LEU A 163 9.84 -7.24 -5.80
N VAL A 164 10.16 -7.70 -7.02
CA VAL A 164 11.18 -8.74 -7.22
C VAL A 164 12.55 -8.24 -6.74
N ALA A 165 12.93 -7.01 -7.10
CA ALA A 165 14.16 -6.40 -6.62
C ALA A 165 14.17 -6.25 -5.10
N ALA A 166 13.05 -5.84 -4.50
CA ALA A 166 12.90 -5.76 -3.05
C ALA A 166 13.04 -7.14 -2.39
N ALA A 167 12.42 -8.18 -2.95
CA ALA A 167 12.54 -9.55 -2.44
C ALA A 167 14.01 -10.01 -2.43
N ALA A 168 14.76 -9.74 -3.50
CA ALA A 168 16.18 -10.05 -3.56
C ALA A 168 16.98 -9.36 -2.44
N ARG A 169 16.64 -8.12 -2.07
CA ARG A 169 17.25 -7.42 -0.91
C ARG A 169 16.89 -8.02 0.43
N LEU A 170 15.82 -8.80 0.47
CA LEU A 170 15.40 -9.51 1.67
C LEU A 170 15.94 -10.95 1.70
N GLY A 171 16.72 -11.37 0.70
CA GLY A 171 17.19 -12.75 0.56
C GLY A 171 16.07 -13.71 0.15
N LEU A 172 15.04 -13.20 -0.53
CA LEU A 172 13.88 -13.96 -0.98
C LEU A 172 13.95 -14.19 -2.48
N GLU A 173 13.61 -15.40 -2.90
CA GLU A 173 13.37 -15.70 -4.31
C GLU A 173 11.94 -15.29 -4.67
N ALA A 174 11.82 -14.33 -5.59
CA ALA A 174 10.56 -13.87 -6.12
C ALA A 174 10.54 -14.02 -7.64
N VAL A 175 9.42 -14.51 -8.17
CA VAL A 175 9.18 -14.62 -9.60
C VAL A 175 7.95 -13.82 -10.00
N THR A 176 8.02 -13.19 -11.17
CA THR A 176 6.85 -12.62 -11.83
C THR A 176 6.22 -13.67 -12.74
N GLU A 177 4.97 -14.04 -12.45
CA GLU A 177 4.14 -14.79 -13.38
C GLU A 177 3.46 -13.78 -14.34
N GLY A 178 3.45 -14.10 -15.63
CA GLY A 178 3.05 -13.20 -16.73
C GLY A 178 1.64 -12.60 -16.57
N PRO A 179 1.29 -11.57 -17.37
CA PRO A 179 0.11 -10.76 -17.12
C PRO A 179 -1.17 -11.61 -17.13
N ARG A 180 -1.88 -11.61 -16.00
CA ARG A 180 -3.30 -11.99 -15.96
C ARG A 180 -4.08 -10.68 -15.97
N GLU A 181 -4.82 -10.42 -17.05
CA GLU A 181 -5.78 -9.30 -17.11
C GLU A 181 -5.16 -7.92 -16.84
N GLY A 182 -3.96 -7.64 -17.38
CA GLY A 182 -3.29 -6.35 -17.20
C GLY A 182 -2.65 -6.13 -15.81
N THR A 183 -2.76 -7.10 -14.90
CA THR A 183 -2.02 -7.14 -13.63
C THR A 183 -0.89 -8.17 -13.67
N GLN A 184 0.20 -7.86 -12.98
CA GLN A 184 1.34 -8.76 -12.82
C GLN A 184 1.25 -9.45 -11.47
N VAL A 185 1.66 -10.72 -11.41
CA VAL A 185 1.63 -11.49 -10.17
C VAL A 185 3.05 -11.74 -9.71
N VAL A 186 3.38 -11.26 -8.51
CA VAL A 186 4.67 -11.53 -7.87
C VAL A 186 4.48 -12.63 -6.84
N ARG A 187 5.25 -13.70 -6.96
CA ARG A 187 5.19 -14.85 -6.07
C ARG A 187 6.52 -15.03 -5.35
N VAL A 188 6.44 -15.15 -4.04
CA VAL A 188 7.55 -15.54 -3.16
C VAL A 188 7.25 -16.93 -2.62
N ALA A 189 8.24 -17.81 -2.63
CA ALA A 189 8.11 -19.15 -2.05
C ALA A 189 9.31 -19.45 -1.14
N GLY A 190 9.06 -20.21 -0.08
CA GLY A 190 10.10 -20.67 0.83
C GLY A 190 9.80 -20.39 2.31
N PRO A 191 10.62 -20.94 3.22
CA PRO A 191 10.46 -20.74 4.66
C PRO A 191 10.58 -19.27 5.09
N GLN A 192 11.24 -18.44 4.29
CA GLN A 192 11.49 -17.03 4.58
C GLN A 192 10.24 -16.14 4.40
N VAL A 193 9.12 -16.67 3.87
CA VAL A 193 7.83 -15.94 3.79
C VAL A 193 7.35 -15.54 5.19
N HIS A 194 7.51 -16.41 6.19
CA HIS A 194 7.15 -16.06 7.57
C HIS A 194 8.00 -14.89 8.09
N GLN A 195 9.31 -14.93 7.84
CA GLN A 195 10.22 -13.85 8.23
C GLN A 195 9.82 -12.52 7.57
N LEU A 196 9.50 -12.53 6.27
CA LEU A 196 8.98 -11.36 5.57
C LEU A 196 7.75 -10.77 6.26
N LEU A 197 6.75 -11.61 6.58
CA LEU A 197 5.51 -11.15 7.20
C LEU A 197 5.74 -10.59 8.61
N SER A 198 6.60 -11.25 9.41
CA SER A 198 6.99 -10.77 10.73
C SER A 198 7.71 -9.41 10.66
N GLU A 199 8.69 -9.26 9.77
CA GLU A 199 9.43 -8.01 9.63
C GLU A 199 8.60 -6.87 9.00
N ALA A 200 7.70 -7.21 8.07
CA ALA A 200 6.78 -6.25 7.46
C ALA A 200 5.77 -5.72 8.48
N THR A 201 5.24 -6.58 9.35
CA THR A 201 4.29 -6.16 10.40
C THR A 201 4.98 -5.51 11.61
N GLY A 202 6.26 -5.82 11.84
CA GLY A 202 6.97 -5.45 13.06
C GLY A 202 6.57 -6.30 14.27
N VAL A 203 5.82 -7.38 14.07
CA VAL A 203 5.41 -8.33 15.10
C VAL A 203 6.43 -9.47 15.12
N ARG A 204 7.11 -9.63 16.26
CA ARG A 204 8.08 -10.71 16.50
C ARG A 204 7.40 -11.91 17.14
#